data_AF-A0A416EFL3-F1
#
_entry.id   AF-A0A416EFL3-F1
#
_cell.length_a   1.000
_cell.length_b   1.000
_cell.length_c   1.000
_cell.angle_alpha   90.00
_cell.angle_beta   90.00
_cell.angle_gamma   90.00
#
_symmetry.space_group_name_H-M   'P 1'
#
loop_
_entity.id
_entity.type
_entity.pdbx_description
1 polymer ?
#
loop_
_entity_poly.entity_id
_entity_poly.type
_entity_poly.pdbx_seq_one_letter_code
_entity_poly.pdbx_strand_id
1 'polypeptide(L)' 'MIQEEAKWVRPDEDCEAPIMLGKIFVEGGMKSAKISICGLGFFELYINGRKVSEDLMVPAWSDYLLRRKMGF' A
#
# COMPACT_ATOMS: atom_id res chain seq x y z
N MET A 1 11.61 2.98 -10.27
CA MET A 1 11.99 1.67 -9.72
C MET A 1 11.09 1.37 -8.54
N ILE A 2 10.27 0.32 -8.67
CA ILE A 2 9.47 -0.25 -7.58
C ILE A 2 10.44 -1.17 -6.81
N GLN A 3 10.43 -1.14 -5.48
CA GLN A 3 11.20 -2.09 -4.68
C GLN A 3 10.39 -3.39 -4.58
N GLU A 4 10.98 -4.53 -4.94
CA GLU A 4 10.30 -5.83 -5.06
C GLU A 4 10.40 -6.69 -3.78
N GLU A 5 11.06 -6.18 -2.74
CA GLU A 5 11.37 -6.95 -1.54
C GLU A 5 10.25 -6.92 -0.48
N ALA A 6 9.19 -6.14 -0.70
CA ALA A 6 8.06 -6.05 0.23
C ALA A 6 7.18 -7.31 0.18
N LYS A 7 6.70 -7.76 1.34
CA LYS A 7 5.74 -8.86 1.47
C LYS A 7 4.33 -8.32 1.69
N TRP A 8 3.32 -8.99 1.13
CA TRP A 8 1.93 -8.73 1.48
C TRP A 8 1.69 -9.02 2.97
N VAL A 9 0.97 -8.12 3.62
CA VAL A 9 0.57 -8.22 5.03
C VAL A 9 -0.94 -8.12 5.15
N ARG A 10 -1.49 -8.71 6.20
CA ARG A 10 -2.93 -8.67 6.53
C ARG A 10 -3.09 -8.63 8.05
N PRO A 11 -4.22 -8.15 8.57
CA PRO A 11 -4.54 -8.33 9.99
C PRO A 11 -4.66 -9.82 10.33
N ASP A 12 -4.39 -10.16 11.59
CA ASP A 12 -4.51 -11.53 12.10
C ASP A 12 -5.97 -12.00 12.08
N GLU A 13 -6.88 -11.12 12.49
CA GLU A 13 -8.33 -11.32 12.52
C GLU A 13 -9.04 -10.57 11.38
N ASP A 14 -10.26 -11.00 11.07
CA ASP A 14 -11.10 -10.34 10.05
C ASP A 14 -11.46 -8.93 10.50
N CYS A 15 -11.14 -7.95 9.67
CA CYS A 15 -11.39 -6.53 9.91
C CYS A 15 -11.66 -5.84 8.58
N GLU A 16 -12.72 -5.04 8.51
CA GLU A 16 -13.11 -4.34 7.28
C GLU A 16 -12.13 -3.21 6.91
N ALA A 17 -11.60 -2.50 7.91
CA ALA A 17 -10.72 -1.35 7.74
C ALA A 17 -9.53 -1.42 8.72
N PRO A 18 -8.56 -2.32 8.50
CA PRO A 18 -7.45 -2.52 9.42
C PRO A 18 -6.46 -1.35 9.36
N ILE A 19 -5.96 -0.94 10.53
CA ILE A 19 -4.86 0.03 10.64
C ILE A 19 -3.54 -0.74 10.68
N MET A 20 -2.70 -0.53 9.69
CA MET A 20 -1.34 -1.09 9.63
C MET A 20 -0.32 -0.03 10.06
N LEU A 21 0.42 -0.29 11.13
CA LEU A 21 1.41 0.62 11.68
C LEU A 21 2.83 0.07 11.52
N GLY A 22 3.74 0.92 11.05
CA GLY A 22 5.15 0.62 10.93
C GLY A 22 6.00 1.81 11.38
N LYS A 23 7.22 1.52 11.84
CA LYS A 23 8.23 2.52 12.15
C LYS A 23 9.51 2.19 11.42
N ILE A 24 10.11 3.20 10.82
CA ILE A 24 11.45 3.13 10.22
C ILE A 24 12.32 4.17 10.91
N PHE A 25 13.58 3.82 11.14
CA PHE A 25 14.58 4.76 11.64
C PHE A 25 15.46 5.17 10.46
N VAL A 26 15.64 6.48 10.31
CA VAL A 26 16.45 7.06 9.24
C VAL A 26 17.62 7.76 9.89
N GLU A 27 18.84 7.35 9.54
CA GLU A 27 20.06 8.03 9.96
C GLU A 27 20.31 9.29 9.10
N GLY A 28 21.10 10.23 9.62
CA GLY A 28 21.21 11.59 9.07
C GLY A 28 21.63 11.67 7.59
N GLY A 29 21.30 12.79 6.95
CA GLY A 29 21.71 13.09 5.56
C GLY A 29 20.71 12.73 4.47
N MET A 30 19.45 12.37 4.81
CA MET A 30 18.43 12.05 3.81
C MET A 30 17.99 13.29 3.03
N LYS A 31 18.26 13.30 1.71
CA LYS A 31 17.85 14.38 0.79
C LYS A 31 16.45 14.20 0.22
N SER A 32 15.98 12.96 0.09
CA SER A 32 14.66 12.63 -0.43
C SER A 32 14.23 11.23 0.02
N ALA A 33 12.93 10.98 0.00
CA ALA A 33 12.32 9.69 0.28
C ALA A 33 11.21 9.41 -0.73
N LYS A 34 10.95 8.14 -1.03
CA LYS A 34 9.84 7.69 -1.86
C LYS A 34 9.20 6.48 -1.22
N ILE A 35 7.87 6.44 -1.26
CA ILE A 35 7.08 5.27 -0.88
C ILE A 35 6.40 4.68 -2.12
N SER A 36 6.40 3.37 -2.22
CA SER A 36 5.60 2.61 -3.17
C SER A 36 4.66 1.73 -2.35
N ILE A 37 3.36 1.90 -2.55
CA ILE A 37 2.32 1.24 -1.77
C ILE A 37 1.17 0.86 -2.70
N CYS A 38 0.56 -0.28 -2.42
CA CYS A 38 -0.65 -0.77 -3.05
C CYS A 38 -1.43 -1.59 -2.00
N GLY A 39 -2.73 -1.74 -2.19
CA GLY A 39 -3.59 -2.57 -1.35
C GLY A 39 -4.60 -3.32 -2.21
N LEU A 40 -5.09 -4.45 -1.68
CA LEU A 40 -6.30 -5.08 -2.21
C LEU A 40 -7.50 -4.38 -1.55
N GLY A 41 -8.33 -3.71 -2.34
CA GLY A 41 -9.27 -2.71 -1.83
C GLY A 41 -8.70 -1.29 -1.91
N PHE A 42 -8.98 -0.46 -0.91
CA PHE A 42 -8.54 0.95 -0.86
C PHE A 42 -7.70 1.22 0.39
N PHE A 43 -6.86 2.27 0.36
CA PHE A 43 -6.08 2.69 1.52
C PHE A 43 -5.98 4.23 1.64
N GLU A 44 -5.71 4.67 2.86
CA GLU A 44 -5.17 6.01 3.13
C GLU A 44 -3.80 5.88 3.78
N LEU A 45 -2.85 6.73 3.38
CA LEU A 45 -1.50 6.72 3.92
C LEU A 45 -1.23 7.95 4.77
N TYR A 46 -0.74 7.70 5.98
CA TYR A 46 -0.29 8.72 6.91
C TYR A 46 1.19 8.48 7.26
N ILE A 47 1.99 9.55 7.23
CA ILE A 47 3.38 9.54 7.70
C ILE A 47 3.49 10.57 8.81
N ASN A 48 3.93 10.14 10.00
CA ASN A 48 4.04 10.99 11.19
C ASN A 48 2.76 11.80 11.48
N GLY A 49 1.60 11.14 11.34
CA GLY A 49 0.28 11.73 11.60
C GLY A 49 -0.25 12.66 10.51
N ARG A 50 0.47 12.85 9.40
CA ARG A 50 0.04 13.70 8.27
C ARG A 50 -0.39 12.85 7.09
N LYS A 51 -1.54 13.17 6.50
CA LYS A 51 -2.04 12.52 5.28
C LYS A 51 -1.07 12.79 4.13
N VAL A 52 -0.72 11.75 3.38
CA VAL A 52 0.29 11.84 2.31
C VAL A 52 -0.30 12.32 0.99
N SER A 53 -1.58 12.02 0.72
CA SER A 53 -2.30 12.47 -0.47
C SER A 53 -3.78 12.74 -0.16
N GLU A 54 -4.39 13.65 -0.91
CA GLU A 54 -5.83 13.90 -0.92
C GLU A 54 -6.59 12.98 -1.89
N ASP A 55 -5.88 12.09 -2.60
CA ASP A 55 -6.49 11.11 -3.47
C ASP A 55 -7.45 10.21 -2.68
N LEU A 56 -8.61 9.94 -3.27
CA LEU A 56 -9.64 9.08 -2.68
C LEU A 56 -9.73 7.78 -3.48
N MET A 57 -10.09 6.70 -2.80
CA MET A 57 -10.32 5.40 -3.42
C MET A 57 -9.11 4.89 -4.23
N VAL A 58 -7.90 5.12 -3.71
CA VAL A 58 -6.66 4.56 -4.24
C VAL A 58 -6.38 3.19 -3.62
N PRO A 59 -5.78 2.24 -4.37
CA PRO A 59 -5.46 2.29 -5.80
C PRO A 59 -6.71 2.21 -6.69
N ALA A 60 -6.56 2.54 -7.98
CA ALA A 60 -7.63 2.37 -8.95
C ALA A 60 -8.11 0.91 -9.01
N TRP A 61 -9.42 0.73 -9.22
CA TRP A 61 -10.03 -0.59 -9.31
C TRP A 61 -9.47 -1.39 -10.49
N SER A 62 -9.15 -2.66 -10.25
CA SER A 62 -8.65 -3.61 -11.25
C SER A 62 -9.16 -5.02 -10.94
N ASP A 63 -9.02 -5.93 -11.90
CA ASP A 63 -9.28 -7.34 -11.66
C ASP A 63 -8.12 -7.93 -10.84
N TYR A 64 -8.41 -8.29 -9.59
CA TYR A 64 -7.42 -8.87 -8.67
C TYR A 64 -7.10 -10.34 -9.00
N LEU A 65 -7.94 -10.98 -9.82
CA LEU A 65 -7.76 -12.38 -10.18
C LEU A 65 -7.10 -12.50 -11.55
N LEU A 66 -6.43 -13.63 -11.75
CA LEU A 66 -5.92 -13.98 -13.06
C LEU A 66 -7.09 -14.16 -14.02
N ARG A 67 -7.17 -13.31 -15.05
CA ARG A 67 -8.08 -13.52 -16.17
C ARG A 67 -7.66 -14.77 -16.93
N ARG A 68 -8.30 -15.91 -16.63
CA ARG A 68 -8.20 -17.11 -17.48
C ARG A 68 -8.74 -16.71 -18.85
N LYS A 69 -7.90 -16.73 -19.89
CA LYS A 69 -8.38 -16.61 -21.27
C LYS A 69 -9.30 -17.80 -21.52
N MET A 70 -10.60 -17.59 -21.58
CA MET A 70 -11.48 -18.57 -22.19
C MET A 70 -11.22 -18.49 -23.70
N GLY A 71 -10.73 -19.60 -24.27
CA GLY A 71 -10.57 -19.72 -25.71
C GLY A 71 -11.96 -19.67 -26.35
N PHE A 72 -12.13 -18.75 -27.29
CA PHE A 72 -13.19 -18.83 -28.30
C PHE A 72 -12.62 -19.55 -29.52
#